data_AF-A0A836P3X8-F1
#
_entry.id   AF-A0A836P3X8-F1
#
_cell.length_a   1.000
_cell.length_b   1.000
_cell.length_c   1.000
_cell.angle_alpha   90.00
_cell.angle_beta   90.00
_cell.angle_gamma   90.00
#
_symmetry.space_group_name_H-M   'P 1'
#
loop_
_entity.id
_entity.type
_entity.pdbx_description
1 polymer ?
#
loop_
_entity_poly.entity_id
_entity_poly.type
_entity_poly.pdbx_seq_one_letter_code
_entity_poly.pdbx_strand_id
1 'polypeptide(L)'
;MLSIAMPQPGWAEPAQPAECNYDRAAMLALDEDAFDQDVQGGWRTIADRPGCAMAAADLLRDYRQAHAITGGIVLWHEGQMRAEAGQTAQAIALFEKSYEPAAEDL
;
A
#
# COMPACT_ATOMS: atom_id res chain seq x y z
N MET A 1 34.40 31.20 -12.41
CA MET A 1 33.29 30.55 -13.13
C MET A 1 32.09 30.56 -12.20
N LEU A 2 31.10 31.43 -12.41
CA LEU A 2 29.88 31.44 -11.61
C LEU A 2 28.96 30.33 -12.14
N SER A 3 28.81 29.26 -11.37
CA SER A 3 27.79 28.23 -11.62
C SER A 3 26.49 28.69 -11.00
N ILE A 4 25.52 29.06 -11.83
CA ILE A 4 24.13 29.30 -11.40
C ILE A 4 23.48 27.92 -11.30
N ALA A 5 23.23 27.46 -10.07
CA ALA A 5 22.35 26.33 -9.82
C ALA A 5 20.91 26.80 -10.09
N MET A 6 20.29 26.27 -11.16
CA MET A 6 18.87 26.47 -11.41
C MET A 6 18.06 25.51 -10.52
N PRO A 7 17.12 26.00 -9.70
CA PRO A 7 16.24 25.13 -8.94
C PRO A 7 15.32 24.38 -9.91
N GLN A 8 15.42 23.05 -9.92
CA GLN A 8 14.49 22.21 -10.66
C GLN A 8 13.13 22.23 -9.92
N PRO A 9 12.01 22.38 -10.64
CA PRO A 9 10.69 22.22 -10.04
C PRO A 9 10.56 20.76 -9.58
N GLY A 10 10.44 20.57 -8.27
CA GLY A 10 10.12 19.27 -7.69
C GLY A 10 8.76 18.83 -8.20
N TRP A 11 8.70 17.63 -8.76
CA TRP A 11 7.42 17.01 -9.11
C TRP A 11 6.76 16.66 -7.79
N ALA A 12 5.82 17.49 -7.35
CA ALA A 12 4.98 17.14 -6.21
C ALA A 12 4.15 15.92 -6.62
N GLU A 13 4.26 14.84 -5.86
CA GLU A 13 3.33 13.71 -5.99
C GLU A 13 1.90 14.26 -5.91
N PRO A 14 1.00 13.85 -6.81
CA PRO A 14 -0.37 14.31 -6.78
C PRO A 14 -0.98 14.00 -5.41
N ALA A 15 -1.53 15.03 -4.77
CA ALA A 15 -2.24 14.88 -3.51
C ALA A 15 -3.38 13.88 -3.68
N GLN A 16 -3.52 12.98 -2.71
CA GLN A 16 -4.57 11.97 -2.68
C GLN A 16 -5.96 12.67 -2.69
N PRO A 17 -6.97 12.11 -3.38
CA PRO A 17 -8.33 12.66 -3.33
C PRO A 17 -8.82 12.78 -1.88
N ALA A 18 -9.53 13.86 -1.55
CA ALA A 18 -10.04 14.06 -0.19
C ALA A 18 -10.96 12.92 0.29
N GLU A 19 -11.66 12.27 -0.64
CA GLU A 19 -12.52 11.10 -0.41
C GLU A 19 -11.74 9.87 0.08
N CYS A 20 -10.43 9.83 -0.15
CA CYS A 20 -9.54 8.77 0.31
C CYS A 20 -8.93 9.07 1.68
N ASN A 21 -9.35 10.14 2.37
CA ASN A 21 -8.81 10.46 3.69
C ASN A 21 -9.33 9.47 4.76
N TYR A 22 -8.48 9.16 5.73
CA TYR A 22 -8.77 8.27 6.85
C TYR A 22 -7.83 8.56 8.03
N ASP A 23 -8.17 8.06 9.21
CA ASP A 23 -7.28 8.12 10.37
C ASP A 23 -6.20 7.03 10.25
N ARG A 24 -5.04 7.42 9.71
CA ARG A 24 -3.91 6.52 9.52
C ARG A 24 -3.39 5.98 10.85
N ALA A 25 -3.38 6.77 11.93
CA ALA A 25 -2.88 6.30 13.20
C ALA A 25 -3.78 5.21 13.80
N ALA A 26 -5.11 5.38 13.68
CA ALA A 26 -6.07 4.37 14.07
C ALA A 26 -5.92 3.07 13.26
N MET A 27 -5.78 3.18 11.93
CA MET A 27 -5.60 2.01 11.07
C MET A 27 -4.33 1.22 11.39
N LEU A 28 -3.21 1.90 11.64
CA LEU A 28 -1.94 1.25 11.98
C LEU A 28 -1.94 0.62 13.38
N ALA A 29 -2.86 1.03 14.25
CA ALA A 29 -3.01 0.50 15.61
C ALA A 29 -3.92 -0.74 15.69
N LEU A 30 -4.60 -1.10 14.60
CA LEU A 30 -5.36 -2.35 14.51
C LEU A 30 -4.41 -3.56 14.59
N ASP A 31 -4.94 -4.69 15.08
CA ASP A 31 -4.31 -5.99 14.88
C ASP A 31 -4.55 -6.49 13.45
N GLU A 32 -3.82 -7.55 13.05
CA GLU A 32 -3.85 -8.02 11.66
C GLU A 32 -5.21 -8.56 11.24
N ASP A 33 -5.95 -9.20 12.14
CA ASP A 33 -7.30 -9.69 11.85
C ASP A 33 -8.26 -8.53 11.57
N ALA A 34 -8.27 -7.50 12.42
CA ALA A 34 -9.12 -6.32 12.23
C ALA A 34 -8.67 -5.46 11.04
N PHE A 35 -7.38 -5.45 10.72
CA PHE A 35 -6.85 -4.70 9.60
C PHE A 35 -7.09 -5.41 8.25
N ASP A 36 -6.81 -6.71 8.16
CA ASP A 36 -6.71 -7.46 6.89
C ASP A 36 -7.80 -8.51 6.68
N GLN A 37 -8.41 -9.06 7.73
CA GLN A 37 -9.42 -10.13 7.61
C GLN A 37 -10.86 -9.61 7.73
N ASP A 38 -11.07 -8.44 8.36
CA ASP A 38 -12.39 -7.81 8.39
C ASP A 38 -12.80 -7.32 6.97
N VAL A 39 -13.86 -7.93 6.43
CA VAL A 39 -14.41 -7.60 5.11
C VAL A 39 -15.25 -6.32 5.10
N GLN A 40 -15.59 -5.76 6.26
CA GLN A 40 -16.32 -4.50 6.40
C GLN A 40 -15.47 -3.40 7.07
N GLY A 41 -14.26 -3.76 7.51
CA GLY A 41 -13.35 -2.91 8.27
C GLY A 41 -11.97 -2.78 7.63
N GLY A 42 -11.03 -2.28 8.42
CA GLY A 42 -9.62 -2.18 8.05
C GLY A 42 -9.38 -1.45 6.73
N TRP A 43 -8.39 -1.93 5.97
CA TRP A 43 -7.96 -1.28 4.74
C TRP A 43 -9.00 -1.34 3.62
N ARG A 44 -9.92 -2.32 3.63
CA ARG A 44 -10.97 -2.46 2.61
C ARG A 44 -11.93 -1.27 2.57
N THR A 45 -12.17 -0.65 3.72
CA THR A 45 -13.00 0.58 3.80
C THR A 45 -12.44 1.75 2.98
N ILE A 46 -11.14 1.70 2.63
CA ILE A 46 -10.48 2.67 1.75
C ILE A 46 -10.47 2.16 0.31
N ALA A 47 -10.10 0.88 0.11
CA ALA A 47 -10.04 0.26 -1.21
C ALA A 47 -11.39 0.27 -1.95
N ASP A 48 -12.49 0.07 -1.24
CA ASP A 48 -13.84 0.03 -1.83
C ASP A 48 -14.32 1.41 -2.32
N ARG A 49 -13.61 2.49 -1.98
CA ARG A 49 -13.95 3.84 -2.43
C ARG A 49 -13.43 4.07 -3.85
N PRO A 50 -14.27 4.54 -4.79
CA PRO A 50 -13.85 4.79 -6.16
C PRO A 50 -12.62 5.72 -6.24
N GLY A 51 -11.55 5.24 -6.87
CA GLY A 51 -10.31 6.01 -7.08
C GLY A 51 -9.32 6.00 -5.92
N CYS A 52 -9.55 5.20 -4.87
CA CYS A 52 -8.69 5.15 -3.68
C CYS A 52 -7.71 3.98 -3.63
N ALA A 53 -7.54 3.23 -4.72
CA ALA A 53 -6.60 2.11 -4.80
C ALA A 53 -5.17 2.49 -4.39
N MET A 54 -4.66 3.67 -4.78
CA MET A 54 -3.34 4.15 -4.35
C MET A 54 -3.28 4.39 -2.84
N ALA A 55 -4.32 4.98 -2.26
CA ALA A 55 -4.41 5.23 -0.82
C ALA A 55 -4.41 3.93 -0.02
N ALA A 56 -5.16 2.94 -0.49
CA ALA A 56 -5.19 1.61 0.09
C ALA A 56 -3.84 0.90 -0.03
N ALA A 57 -3.16 1.00 -1.19
CA ALA A 57 -1.84 0.44 -1.39
C ALA A 57 -0.79 1.05 -0.44
N ASP A 58 -0.83 2.37 -0.24
CA ASP A 58 0.05 3.06 0.70
C ASP A 58 -0.27 2.68 2.16
N LEU A 59 -1.55 2.51 2.51
CA LEU A 59 -1.95 2.03 3.83
C LEU A 59 -1.43 0.62 4.12
N LEU A 60 -1.60 -0.31 3.17
CA LEU A 60 -1.12 -1.69 3.28
C LEU A 60 0.40 -1.73 3.46
N ARG A 61 1.14 -0.95 2.66
CA ARG A 61 2.61 -0.79 2.81
C ARG A 61 2.97 -0.34 4.22
N ASP A 62 2.33 0.71 4.69
CA ASP A 62 2.63 1.36 5.97
C ASP A 62 2.32 0.44 7.15
N TYR A 63 1.21 -0.31 7.08
CA TYR A 63 0.87 -1.33 8.06
C TYR A 63 1.94 -2.43 8.10
N ARG A 64 2.29 -2.98 6.94
CA ARG A 64 3.35 -4.00 6.83
C ARG A 64 4.67 -3.55 7.46
N GLN A 65 5.07 -2.30 7.20
CA GLN A 65 6.29 -1.73 7.76
C GLN A 65 6.20 -1.55 9.29
N ALA A 66 5.07 -1.07 9.80
CA ALA A 66 4.84 -0.87 11.23
C ALA A 66 4.82 -2.20 12.02
N HIS A 67 4.33 -3.26 11.38
CA HIS A 67 4.19 -4.60 11.99
C HIS A 67 5.28 -5.59 11.56
N ALA A 68 6.33 -5.11 10.87
CA ALA A 68 7.45 -5.93 10.37
C ALA A 68 7.03 -7.17 9.55
N ILE A 69 5.88 -7.10 8.89
CA ILE A 69 5.39 -8.15 8.01
C ILE A 69 6.23 -8.12 6.73
N THR A 70 6.82 -9.25 6.34
CA THR A 70 7.75 -9.34 5.19
C THR A 70 7.27 -10.25 4.06
N GLY A 71 6.27 -11.10 4.29
CA GLY A 71 5.61 -11.96 3.29
C GLY A 71 4.10 -12.05 3.47
N GLY A 72 3.48 -13.09 2.91
CA GLY A 72 2.09 -13.46 3.17
C GLY A 72 1.03 -12.56 2.55
N ILE A 73 -0.20 -12.70 3.03
CA ILE A 73 -1.40 -12.14 2.40
C ILE A 73 -1.44 -10.61 2.40
N VAL A 74 -0.98 -9.94 3.46
CA VAL A 74 -0.94 -8.47 3.51
C VAL A 74 -0.01 -7.91 2.44
N LEU A 75 1.13 -8.57 2.17
CA LEU A 75 2.03 -8.21 1.08
C LEU A 75 1.38 -8.41 -0.29
N TRP A 76 0.64 -9.50 -0.44
CA TRP A 76 -0.10 -9.77 -1.67
C TRP A 76 -1.19 -8.71 -1.92
N HIS A 77 -1.96 -8.33 -0.89
CA HIS A 77 -2.96 -7.26 -0.98
C HIS A 77 -2.33 -5.91 -1.35
N GLU A 78 -1.13 -5.59 -0.83
CA GLU A 78 -0.39 -4.40 -1.29
C GLU A 78 -0.17 -4.47 -2.80
N GLY A 79 0.33 -5.61 -3.31
CA GLY A 79 0.51 -5.84 -4.75
C GLY A 79 -0.78 -5.67 -5.55
N GLN A 80 -1.90 -6.18 -5.05
CA GLN A 80 -3.21 -6.08 -5.68
C GLN A 80 -3.62 -4.61 -5.89
N MET A 81 -3.49 -3.78 -4.85
CA MET A 81 -3.84 -2.36 -4.90
C MET A 81 -2.87 -1.56 -5.77
N ARG A 82 -1.59 -1.91 -5.76
CA ARG A 82 -0.59 -1.34 -6.69
C ARG A 82 -0.96 -1.64 -8.14
N ALA A 83 -1.42 -2.86 -8.44
CA ALA A 83 -1.85 -3.23 -9.79
C ALA A 83 -3.09 -2.45 -10.23
N GLU A 84 -4.11 -2.36 -9.38
CA GLU A 84 -5.35 -1.61 -9.66
C GLU A 84 -5.06 -0.14 -9.95
N ALA A 85 -4.12 0.45 -9.24
CA ALA A 85 -3.71 1.83 -9.43
C ALA A 85 -2.67 2.05 -10.56
N GLY A 86 -2.36 1.01 -11.35
CA GLY A 86 -1.48 1.09 -12.52
C GLY A 86 0.02 1.02 -12.22
N GLN A 87 0.43 0.73 -10.99
CA GLN A 87 1.84 0.54 -10.59
C GLN A 87 2.31 -0.90 -10.87
N THR A 88 2.17 -1.36 -12.11
CA THR A 88 2.38 -2.76 -12.53
C THR A 88 3.73 -3.35 -12.11
N ALA A 89 4.84 -2.61 -12.32
CA ALA A 89 6.17 -3.11 -11.98
C ALA A 89 6.35 -3.34 -10.47
N GLN A 90 5.73 -2.49 -9.64
CA GLN A 90 5.77 -2.62 -8.18
C GLN A 90 4.88 -3.78 -7.74
N ALA A 91 3.68 -3.91 -8.32
CA ALA A 91 2.78 -5.02 -8.06
C ALA A 91 3.44 -6.38 -8.32
N ILE A 92 4.10 -6.56 -9.47
CA ILE A 92 4.83 -7.80 -9.80
C ILE A 92 5.87 -8.13 -8.72
N ALA A 93 6.69 -7.15 -8.33
CA ALA A 93 7.72 -7.36 -7.32
C ALA A 93 7.15 -7.71 -5.92
N LEU A 94 5.95 -7.22 -5.59
CA LEU A 94 5.26 -7.56 -4.34
C LEU A 94 4.66 -8.97 -4.41
N PHE A 95 4.02 -9.31 -5.53
CA PHE A 95 3.46 -10.65 -5.75
C PHE A 95 4.56 -11.72 -5.70
N GLU A 96 5.67 -11.52 -6.41
CA GLU A 96 6.82 -12.43 -6.40
C GLU A 96 7.34 -12.72 -4.99
N LYS A 97 7.30 -11.73 -4.09
CA LYS A 97 7.72 -11.86 -2.70
C LYS A 97 6.66 -12.41 -1.76
N SER A 98 5.39 -12.32 -2.15
CA SER A 98 4.27 -12.83 -1.36
C SER A 98 4.12 -14.34 -1.43
N TYR A 99 4.72 -14.97 -2.44
CA TYR A 99 4.70 -16.43 -2.58
C TYR A 99 5.56 -17.10 -1.48
N GLU A 100 4.95 -18.03 -0.76
CA GLU A 100 5.69 -19.14 -0.15
C GLU A 100 5.90 -20.24 -1.21
N PRO A 101 7.10 -20.87 -1.28
CA PRO A 101 7.32 -22.03 -2.11
C PRO A 101 6.30 -23.14 -1.81
N ALA A 102 5.75 -23.76 -2.86
CA ALA A 102 4.76 -24.85 -2.73
C ALA A 102 5.24 -26.07 -1.89
N ALA A 103 6.53 -26.17 -1.56
CA ALA A 103 7.07 -27.19 -0.66
C ALA A 103 6.77 -26.92 0.83
N GLU A 104 6.36 -25.70 1.16
CA GLU A 104 6.06 -25.23 2.53
C GLU A 104 4.54 -25.21 2.82
N ASP A 105 3.72 -25.54 1.82
CA ASP A 105 2.24 -25.62 1.84
C ASP A 105 1.68 -26.96 2.41
N LEU A 106 2.39 -27.58 3.38
CA LEU A 106 2.10 -28.93 3.92
C LEU A 106 1.35 -28.94 5.26
#